data_AF-A0ABD5LSS7-F1
#
_entry.id   AF-A0ABD5LSS7-F1
#
_cell.length_a   1.000
_cell.length_b   1.000
_cell.length_c   1.000
_cell.angle_alpha   90.00
_cell.angle_beta   90.00
_cell.angle_gamma   90.00
#
_symmetry.space_group_name_H-M   'P 1'
#
loop_
_entity.id
_entity.type
_entity.pdbx_description
1 polymer ?
#
loop_
_entity_poly.entity_id
_entity_poly.type
_entity_poly.pdbx_seq_one_letter_code
_entity_poly.pdbx_strand_id
1 'polypeptide(L)'
;MKSKNFKLSPSGRLAASLAIIFVSLNAYGNGIVPDAGHQGPDVSAVNGGTQVINIVTPNNEGISHNQYQDFNVGKPGAVFNNALEAGQSQLAGHLNANSNLNGQAASLILNEVVSRNPSFLLGQQEVFGIAAEYVLSNPNGITCDGCGFINTSRSSLVVGNPLFENGQLKGYSTLNNTNLLSLGKNGLNTTGLLDLIAPRIDSRGKITAAEISAFTGQNTFSQHFDILSSQKPVSALDSYFFGSMQSGRIRIINTAEGSGVKLAGKFTADNDLSVKADNIQTDSQVRYDSYDKDGSENYQNYRGGITVNNSGSSQTLTKTELKGKNITLVASSHNQIKASDLMGDDITLQGADLTIDGKQLQQKETDIDNRWFYSWKYDVTKEKEQIQQIGSQIDAKNNATLTATKGDVTLDAAKINAGNNLAINANKDIHINGLVEKESRSENGNKRNHTSRLESGSWSNSHQTETLKASELTAGKDLGLDAQGSITAQGAKLHANENVLVNAKDNINLNVQKPIMIKQSPIIMLCGEVLVVVRIKIIIINNKLVMQHN
;
A
#
# COMPACT_ATOMS: atom_id res chain seq x y z
N MET A 1 38.53 -19.85 -19.31
CA MET A 1 37.08 -19.57 -19.20
C MET A 1 36.32 -20.88 -19.38
N LYS A 2 35.71 -21.43 -18.31
CA LYS A 2 34.83 -22.61 -18.41
C LYS A 2 33.40 -22.10 -18.56
N SER A 3 32.73 -22.41 -19.68
CA SER A 3 31.30 -22.12 -19.85
C SER A 3 30.50 -23.03 -18.92
N LYS A 4 29.85 -22.45 -17.91
CA LYS A 4 28.86 -23.17 -17.11
C LYS A 4 27.53 -23.14 -17.85
N ASN A 5 27.22 -24.22 -18.57
CA ASN A 5 25.89 -24.44 -19.13
C ASN A 5 24.94 -24.82 -17.99
N PHE A 6 24.14 -23.86 -17.50
CA PHE A 6 23.05 -24.15 -16.57
C PHE A 6 21.92 -24.86 -17.31
N LYS A 7 21.71 -26.14 -17.02
CA LYS A 7 20.48 -26.85 -17.42
C LYS A 7 19.40 -26.55 -16.38
N LEU A 8 18.38 -25.80 -16.79
CA LEU A 8 17.16 -25.58 -16.00
C LEU A 8 16.45 -26.92 -15.74
N SER A 9 15.92 -27.09 -14.52
CA SER A 9 15.07 -28.21 -14.11
C SER A 9 13.76 -28.24 -14.94
N PRO A 10 13.01 -29.35 -14.98
CA PRO A 10 11.72 -29.42 -15.69
C PRO A 10 10.72 -28.33 -15.25
N SER A 11 10.69 -28.01 -13.95
CA SER A 11 9.91 -26.90 -13.39
C SER A 11 10.47 -25.52 -13.76
N GLY A 12 11.79 -25.37 -13.82
CA GLY A 12 12.44 -24.15 -14.32
C GLY A 12 12.25 -23.91 -15.82
N ARG A 13 12.11 -24.97 -16.62
CA ARG A 13 11.74 -24.88 -18.03
C ARG A 13 10.30 -24.45 -18.19
N LEU A 14 9.37 -24.99 -17.38
CA LEU A 14 7.96 -24.60 -17.40
C LEU A 14 7.77 -23.12 -17.02
N ALA A 15 8.46 -22.65 -15.97
CA ALA A 15 8.46 -21.25 -15.55
C ALA A 15 9.09 -20.31 -16.60
N ALA A 16 10.19 -20.73 -17.24
CA ALA A 16 10.80 -19.97 -18.34
C ALA A 16 9.90 -19.95 -19.59
N SER A 17 9.20 -21.04 -19.91
CA SER A 17 8.23 -21.06 -21.03
C SER A 17 6.95 -20.26 -20.72
N LEU A 18 6.49 -20.22 -19.47
CA LEU A 18 5.39 -19.34 -19.04
C LEU A 18 5.80 -17.85 -19.08
N ALA A 19 7.06 -17.53 -18.74
CA ALA A 19 7.59 -16.17 -18.85
C ALA A 19 7.79 -15.72 -20.30
N ILE A 20 8.09 -16.63 -21.23
CA ILE A 20 8.24 -16.33 -22.67
C ILE A 20 6.87 -16.16 -23.37
N ILE A 21 5.79 -16.73 -22.84
CA ILE A 21 4.42 -16.49 -23.35
C ILE A 21 3.89 -15.10 -22.93
N PHE A 22 4.52 -14.44 -21.95
CA PHE A 22 4.28 -13.03 -21.61
C PHE A 22 5.12 -12.02 -22.43
N VAL A 23 5.86 -12.48 -23.45
CA VAL A 23 6.41 -11.57 -24.47
C VAL A 23 5.26 -11.11 -25.35
N SER A 24 4.60 -10.05 -24.89
CA SER A 24 3.90 -9.00 -25.64
C SER A 24 3.66 -9.31 -27.12
N LEU A 25 2.62 -10.11 -27.39
CA LEU A 25 1.77 -9.78 -28.53
C LEU A 25 1.11 -8.45 -28.15
N ASN A 26 1.63 -7.34 -28.68
CA ASN A 26 0.84 -6.12 -28.83
C ASN A 26 -0.26 -6.40 -29.85
N ALA A 27 -1.22 -7.25 -29.48
CA ALA A 27 -2.52 -7.24 -30.11
C ALA A 27 -3.14 -5.94 -29.65
N TYR A 28 -2.99 -4.89 -30.46
CA TYR A 28 -3.89 -3.75 -30.36
C TYR A 28 -5.29 -4.35 -30.46
N GLY A 29 -6.04 -4.33 -29.36
CA GLY A 29 -7.48 -4.55 -29.44
C GLY A 29 -8.01 -3.60 -30.50
N ASN A 30 -9.05 -4.00 -31.23
CA ASN A 30 -9.81 -3.04 -32.03
C ASN A 30 -10.13 -1.82 -31.14
N GLY A 31 -10.18 -0.61 -31.70
CA GLY A 31 -10.53 0.59 -30.95
C GLY A 31 -11.97 0.52 -30.41
N ILE A 32 -12.69 1.63 -30.45
CA ILE A 32 -14.13 1.59 -30.16
C ILE A 32 -14.87 1.01 -31.37
N VAL A 33 -15.58 -0.11 -31.17
CA VAL A 33 -16.43 -0.79 -32.16
C VAL A 33 -17.85 -0.87 -31.58
N PRO A 34 -18.81 -0.12 -32.16
CA PRO A 34 -20.18 -0.11 -31.68
C PRO A 34 -20.88 -1.45 -31.94
N ASP A 35 -21.90 -1.75 -31.14
CA ASP A 35 -22.82 -2.85 -31.43
C ASP A 35 -23.61 -2.57 -32.73
N ALA A 36 -24.04 -3.61 -33.44
CA ALA A 36 -24.82 -3.44 -34.67
C ALA A 36 -26.31 -3.14 -34.42
N GLY A 37 -26.78 -3.30 -33.18
CA GLY A 37 -28.15 -3.03 -32.76
C GLY A 37 -28.47 -1.54 -32.56
N HIS A 38 -29.69 -1.27 -32.11
CA HIS A 38 -30.23 0.09 -31.95
C HIS A 38 -29.49 0.97 -30.94
N GLN A 39 -28.69 0.37 -30.05
CA GLN A 39 -27.88 1.09 -29.06
C GLN A 39 -26.42 1.26 -29.49
N GLY A 40 -26.06 0.85 -30.72
CA GLY A 40 -24.74 1.11 -31.29
C GLY A 40 -24.60 2.58 -31.73
N PRO A 41 -23.68 3.37 -31.15
CA PRO A 41 -23.46 4.75 -31.60
C PRO A 41 -22.67 4.81 -32.91
N ASP A 42 -22.72 5.96 -33.57
CA ASP A 42 -21.85 6.22 -34.72
C ASP A 42 -20.44 6.56 -34.25
N VAL A 43 -19.45 5.80 -34.71
CA VAL A 43 -18.04 6.01 -34.37
C VAL A 43 -17.26 6.40 -35.61
N SER A 44 -16.55 7.52 -35.52
CA SER A 44 -15.62 8.01 -36.53
C SER A 44 -14.26 8.29 -35.90
N ALA A 45 -13.25 8.59 -36.73
CA ALA A 45 -11.94 9.02 -36.25
C ALA A 45 -11.48 10.26 -37.01
N VAL A 46 -10.86 11.20 -36.32
CA VAL A 46 -10.26 12.40 -36.93
C VAL A 46 -8.77 12.20 -37.22
N ASN A 47 -8.19 13.07 -38.05
CA ASN A 47 -6.75 13.06 -38.32
C ASN A 47 -5.97 13.16 -36.99
N GLY A 48 -5.11 12.18 -36.72
CA GLY A 48 -4.41 12.03 -35.44
C GLY A 48 -4.87 10.83 -34.60
N GLY A 49 -5.95 10.15 -35.01
CA GLY A 49 -6.36 8.87 -34.42
C GLY A 49 -7.31 8.97 -33.23
N THR A 50 -7.73 10.19 -32.85
CA THR A 50 -8.78 10.40 -31.84
C THR A 50 -10.11 9.91 -32.40
N GLN A 51 -10.79 9.04 -31.64
CA GLN A 51 -12.12 8.54 -32.02
C GLN A 51 -13.21 9.51 -31.54
N VAL A 52 -14.21 9.76 -32.38
CA VAL A 52 -15.37 10.60 -32.05
C VAL A 52 -16.63 9.75 -32.11
N ILE A 53 -17.37 9.73 -31.02
CA ILE A 53 -18.58 8.94 -30.80
C ILE A 53 -19.76 9.89 -30.77
N ASN A 54 -20.60 9.85 -31.80
CA ASN A 54 -21.93 10.45 -31.74
C ASN A 54 -22.83 9.51 -30.96
N ILE A 55 -22.94 9.77 -29.66
CA ILE A 55 -23.73 8.97 -28.73
C ILE A 55 -25.19 8.87 -29.20
N VAL A 56 -25.85 7.77 -28.86
CA VAL A 56 -27.25 7.54 -29.24
C VAL A 56 -28.18 8.52 -28.52
N THR A 57 -29.40 8.69 -29.05
CA THR A 57 -30.41 9.58 -28.48
C THR A 57 -30.66 9.25 -26.99
N PRO A 58 -30.60 10.23 -26.08
CA PRO A 58 -30.95 10.01 -24.68
C PRO A 58 -32.41 9.58 -24.54
N ASN A 59 -32.68 8.65 -23.62
CA ASN A 59 -34.05 8.27 -23.27
C ASN A 59 -34.73 9.33 -22.38
N ASN A 60 -35.98 9.07 -21.95
CA ASN A 60 -36.74 9.98 -21.07
C ASN A 60 -36.10 10.22 -19.69
N GLU A 61 -35.14 9.39 -19.27
CA GLU A 61 -34.36 9.56 -18.04
C GLU A 61 -33.07 10.36 -18.29
N GLY A 62 -32.84 10.84 -19.52
CA GLY A 62 -31.63 11.56 -19.91
C GLY A 62 -30.42 10.64 -20.09
N ILE A 63 -30.62 9.32 -20.20
CA ILE A 63 -29.56 8.33 -20.35
C ILE A 63 -29.35 8.05 -21.84
N SER A 64 -28.16 8.34 -22.35
CA SER A 64 -27.68 7.80 -23.62
C SER A 64 -27.01 6.45 -23.35
N HIS A 65 -27.67 5.35 -23.73
CA HIS A 65 -27.19 3.99 -23.50
C HIS A 65 -26.51 3.46 -24.77
N ASN A 66 -25.18 3.42 -24.74
CA ASN A 66 -24.35 3.08 -25.88
C ASN A 66 -23.77 1.68 -25.68
N GLN A 67 -24.00 0.76 -26.63
CA GLN A 67 -23.52 -0.61 -26.58
C GLN A 67 -22.37 -0.83 -27.57
N TYR A 68 -21.39 -1.63 -27.14
CA TYR A 68 -20.13 -1.86 -27.85
C TYR A 68 -19.75 -3.32 -27.89
N GLN A 69 -19.17 -3.75 -29.02
CA GLN A 69 -18.48 -5.02 -29.13
C GLN A 69 -17.02 -4.91 -28.65
N ASP A 70 -16.36 -3.79 -28.92
CA ASP A 70 -15.04 -3.45 -28.37
C ASP A 70 -15.06 -2.00 -27.88
N PHE A 71 -14.46 -1.76 -26.72
CA PHE A 71 -14.29 -0.41 -26.20
C PHE A 71 -12.87 -0.25 -25.68
N ASN A 72 -12.01 0.33 -26.50
CA ASN A 72 -10.61 0.60 -26.18
C ASN A 72 -10.25 2.02 -26.60
N VAL A 73 -9.57 2.75 -25.71
CA VAL A 73 -9.13 4.14 -25.96
C VAL A 73 -7.62 4.17 -26.07
N GLY A 74 -7.12 4.50 -27.26
CA GLY A 74 -5.69 4.68 -27.49
C GLY A 74 -5.15 5.98 -26.88
N LYS A 75 -3.84 6.20 -27.01
CA LYS A 75 -3.17 7.44 -26.54
C LYS A 75 -3.78 8.74 -27.09
N PRO A 76 -4.25 8.82 -28.36
CA PRO A 76 -4.90 10.03 -28.86
C PRO A 76 -6.20 10.40 -28.11
N GLY A 77 -6.83 9.43 -27.44
CA GLY A 77 -8.07 9.63 -26.70
C GLY A 77 -9.34 9.38 -27.52
N ALA A 78 -10.47 9.66 -26.90
CA ALA A 78 -11.81 9.52 -27.48
C ALA A 78 -12.73 10.66 -27.04
N VAL A 79 -13.65 11.07 -27.91
CA VAL A 79 -14.60 12.17 -27.66
C VAL A 79 -16.03 11.66 -27.77
N PHE A 80 -16.82 11.87 -26.72
CA PHE A 80 -18.26 11.62 -26.68
C PHE A 80 -18.97 12.92 -27.04
N ASN A 81 -19.60 12.96 -28.22
CA ASN A 81 -20.25 14.16 -28.72
C ASN A 81 -21.64 14.32 -28.09
N ASN A 82 -21.71 15.10 -27.02
CA ASN A 82 -22.92 15.51 -26.31
C ASN A 82 -23.29 16.98 -26.62
N ALA A 83 -22.90 17.48 -27.80
CA ALA A 83 -23.08 18.88 -28.18
C ALA A 83 -24.33 19.10 -29.02
N LEU A 84 -25.13 20.10 -28.64
CA LEU A 84 -26.29 20.58 -29.41
C LEU A 84 -25.91 21.56 -30.52
N GLU A 85 -24.70 22.13 -30.44
CA GLU A 85 -24.16 23.10 -31.38
C GLU A 85 -22.72 22.72 -31.75
N ALA A 86 -22.24 23.17 -32.91
CA ALA A 86 -20.85 22.97 -33.31
C ALA A 86 -19.90 23.77 -32.41
N GLY A 87 -18.67 23.28 -32.23
CA GLY A 87 -17.73 23.89 -31.30
C GLY A 87 -16.35 23.25 -31.33
N GLN A 88 -15.54 23.55 -30.31
CA GLN A 88 -14.15 23.09 -30.22
C GLN A 88 -14.00 22.07 -29.09
N SER A 89 -13.70 20.82 -29.44
CA SER A 89 -13.24 19.77 -28.53
C SER A 89 -11.74 19.92 -28.24
N GLN A 90 -11.34 19.56 -27.02
CA GLN A 90 -9.94 19.55 -26.59
C GLN A 90 -9.12 18.47 -27.32
N LEU A 91 -9.70 17.29 -27.57
CA LEU A 91 -8.99 16.14 -28.13
C LEU A 91 -9.15 15.98 -29.66
N ALA A 92 -10.27 16.42 -30.25
CA ALA A 92 -10.59 16.20 -31.65
C ALA A 92 -10.67 17.49 -32.49
N GLY A 93 -10.51 18.66 -31.86
CA GLY A 93 -10.57 19.94 -32.54
C GLY A 93 -12.01 20.37 -32.85
N HIS A 94 -12.24 20.99 -34.00
CA HIS A 94 -13.58 21.46 -34.37
C HIS A 94 -14.51 20.27 -34.67
N LEU A 95 -15.65 20.21 -33.98
CA LEU A 95 -16.68 19.18 -34.16
C LEU A 95 -18.05 19.81 -34.38
N ASN A 96 -18.85 19.15 -35.20
CA ASN A 96 -20.26 19.50 -35.39
C ASN A 96 -21.12 19.04 -34.21
N ALA A 97 -22.33 19.58 -34.09
CA ALA A 97 -23.35 19.07 -33.19
C ALA A 97 -23.69 17.60 -33.49
N ASN A 98 -24.06 16.84 -32.46
CA ASN A 98 -24.52 15.47 -32.63
C ASN A 98 -26.01 15.46 -33.01
N SER A 99 -26.30 15.08 -34.25
CA SER A 99 -27.68 15.00 -34.78
C SER A 99 -28.56 14.00 -34.03
N ASN A 100 -27.98 13.00 -33.35
CA ASN A 100 -28.73 11.98 -32.62
C ASN A 100 -29.42 12.55 -31.37
N LEU A 101 -29.02 13.73 -30.87
CA LEU A 101 -29.54 14.30 -29.63
C LEU A 101 -30.93 14.92 -29.76
N ASN A 102 -31.39 15.24 -30.98
CA ASN A 102 -32.73 15.81 -31.23
C ASN A 102 -33.10 17.01 -30.33
N GLY A 103 -32.11 17.85 -29.99
CA GLY A 103 -32.29 19.04 -29.15
C GLY A 103 -32.12 18.83 -27.64
N GLN A 104 -31.89 17.60 -27.17
CA GLN A 104 -31.67 17.29 -25.76
C GLN A 104 -30.39 16.50 -25.54
N ALA A 105 -29.45 17.10 -24.79
CA ALA A 105 -28.20 16.44 -24.42
C ALA A 105 -28.42 15.36 -23.34
N ALA A 106 -27.54 14.36 -23.31
CA ALA A 106 -27.52 13.33 -22.28
C ALA A 106 -27.12 13.94 -20.92
N SER A 107 -27.81 13.51 -19.86
CA SER A 107 -27.37 13.72 -18.47
C SER A 107 -26.41 12.61 -18.02
N LEU A 108 -26.61 11.39 -18.52
CA LEU A 108 -25.73 10.25 -18.31
C LEU A 108 -25.37 9.60 -19.65
N ILE A 109 -24.08 9.40 -19.89
CA ILE A 109 -23.55 8.63 -21.01
C ILE A 109 -23.09 7.28 -20.47
N LEU A 110 -23.93 6.25 -20.66
CA LEU A 110 -23.62 4.88 -20.28
C LEU A 110 -23.00 4.15 -21.48
N ASN A 111 -21.78 3.64 -21.30
CA ASN A 111 -21.06 2.84 -22.27
C ASN A 111 -21.01 1.40 -21.77
N GLU A 112 -21.67 0.48 -22.46
CA GLU A 112 -21.76 -0.92 -22.08
C GLU A 112 -21.06 -1.81 -23.12
N VAL A 113 -20.08 -2.60 -22.68
CA VAL A 113 -19.50 -3.65 -23.52
C VAL A 113 -20.33 -4.92 -23.36
N VAL A 114 -20.99 -5.32 -24.44
CA VAL A 114 -21.89 -6.49 -24.48
C VAL A 114 -21.19 -7.78 -24.93
N SER A 115 -19.94 -7.67 -25.37
CA SER A 115 -19.09 -8.80 -25.77
C SER A 115 -18.34 -9.42 -24.58
N ARG A 116 -17.39 -10.31 -24.87
CA ARG A 116 -16.47 -10.89 -23.88
C ARG A 116 -15.10 -10.18 -23.83
N ASN A 117 -14.93 -9.10 -24.57
CA ASN A 117 -13.65 -8.43 -24.69
C ASN A 117 -13.44 -7.46 -23.52
N PRO A 118 -12.25 -7.46 -22.87
CA PRO A 118 -11.92 -6.45 -21.87
C PRO A 118 -11.62 -5.09 -22.51
N SER A 119 -11.64 -4.04 -21.70
CA SER A 119 -11.34 -2.66 -22.14
C SER A 119 -9.96 -2.20 -21.70
N PHE A 120 -9.23 -1.55 -22.61
CA PHE A 120 -7.96 -0.86 -22.35
C PHE A 120 -8.10 0.64 -22.62
N LEU A 121 -7.87 1.46 -21.60
CA LEU A 121 -7.94 2.91 -21.62
C LEU A 121 -6.53 3.48 -21.43
N LEU A 122 -5.93 3.96 -22.51
CA LEU A 122 -4.55 4.44 -22.57
C LEU A 122 -4.45 5.94 -22.88
N GLY A 123 -5.58 6.65 -22.85
CA GLY A 123 -5.70 8.07 -23.17
C GLY A 123 -6.95 8.71 -22.57
N GLN A 124 -7.10 10.01 -22.81
CA GLN A 124 -8.19 10.81 -22.25
C GLN A 124 -9.51 10.53 -22.97
N GLN A 125 -10.61 10.67 -22.23
CA GLN A 125 -11.98 10.62 -22.73
C GLN A 125 -12.65 11.96 -22.44
N GLU A 126 -13.17 12.61 -23.46
CA GLU A 126 -13.79 13.93 -23.36
C GLU A 126 -15.28 13.86 -23.65
N VAL A 127 -16.11 14.45 -22.80
CA VAL A 127 -17.49 14.78 -23.18
C VAL A 127 -17.48 16.15 -23.86
N PHE A 128 -17.63 16.18 -25.17
CA PHE A 128 -17.72 17.43 -25.93
C PHE A 128 -19.14 17.99 -25.87
N GLY A 129 -19.27 19.30 -25.62
CA GLY A 129 -20.56 19.97 -25.45
C GLY A 129 -21.00 20.04 -24.00
N ILE A 130 -22.25 19.64 -23.73
CA ILE A 130 -22.84 19.72 -22.39
C ILE A 130 -22.21 18.66 -21.49
N ALA A 131 -21.74 19.06 -20.31
CA ALA A 131 -21.16 18.15 -19.33
C ALA A 131 -22.18 17.10 -18.87
N ALA A 132 -21.73 15.86 -18.68
CA ALA A 132 -22.57 14.73 -18.30
C ALA A 132 -21.88 13.80 -17.29
N GLU A 133 -22.64 12.93 -16.67
CA GLU A 133 -22.09 11.75 -16.03
C GLU A 133 -21.61 10.75 -17.08
N TYR A 134 -20.55 10.03 -16.77
CA TYR A 134 -19.92 9.06 -17.65
C TYR A 134 -19.80 7.72 -16.93
N VAL A 135 -20.22 6.64 -17.58
CA VAL A 135 -20.04 5.27 -17.08
C VAL A 135 -19.48 4.40 -18.18
N LEU A 136 -18.44 3.62 -17.87
CA LEU A 136 -18.01 2.48 -18.68
C LEU A 136 -18.26 1.20 -17.88
N SER A 137 -19.15 0.35 -18.38
CA SER A 137 -19.46 -0.96 -17.83
C SER A 137 -18.87 -2.04 -18.74
N ASN A 138 -17.93 -2.81 -18.21
CA ASN A 138 -17.38 -3.97 -18.90
C ASN A 138 -17.12 -5.11 -17.90
N PRO A 139 -17.98 -6.15 -17.84
CA PRO A 139 -17.84 -7.23 -16.87
C PRO A 139 -16.56 -8.06 -17.08
N ASN A 140 -15.93 -7.97 -18.25
CA ASN A 140 -14.74 -8.75 -18.61
C ASN A 140 -13.43 -8.17 -18.04
N GLY A 141 -13.48 -6.95 -17.52
CA GLY A 141 -12.33 -6.24 -16.95
C GLY A 141 -12.03 -4.93 -17.68
N ILE A 142 -11.47 -4.00 -16.93
CA ILE A 142 -11.09 -2.66 -17.42
C ILE A 142 -9.66 -2.40 -16.96
N THR A 143 -8.81 -1.96 -17.88
CA THR A 143 -7.45 -1.49 -17.59
C THR A 143 -7.33 -0.02 -17.97
N CYS A 144 -6.97 0.83 -17.02
CA CYS A 144 -6.61 2.23 -17.26
C CYS A 144 -5.11 2.41 -17.05
N ASP A 145 -4.37 2.95 -18.01
CA ASP A 145 -2.95 3.30 -17.83
C ASP A 145 -2.67 4.64 -18.51
N GLY A 146 -2.79 5.73 -17.75
CA GLY A 146 -2.73 7.09 -18.28
C GLY A 146 -4.05 7.57 -18.89
N CYS A 147 -5.16 6.95 -18.50
CA CYS A 147 -6.48 7.39 -18.91
C CYS A 147 -6.94 8.61 -18.10
N GLY A 148 -7.99 9.27 -18.57
CA GLY A 148 -8.63 10.32 -17.81
C GLY A 148 -9.96 10.75 -18.41
N PHE A 149 -10.63 11.66 -17.71
CA PHE A 149 -11.97 12.12 -18.05
C PHE A 149 -12.05 13.64 -18.01
N ILE A 150 -12.52 14.23 -19.11
CA ILE A 150 -12.61 15.66 -19.35
C ILE A 150 -14.09 16.02 -19.51
N ASN A 151 -14.50 17.12 -18.85
CA ASN A 151 -15.86 17.64 -18.89
C ASN A 151 -16.94 16.67 -18.38
N THR A 152 -16.58 15.81 -17.43
CA THR A 152 -17.49 14.90 -16.73
C THR A 152 -17.74 15.39 -15.31
N SER A 153 -19.00 15.47 -14.88
CA SER A 153 -19.33 15.74 -13.47
C SER A 153 -18.93 14.57 -12.57
N ARG A 154 -19.17 13.35 -13.05
CA ARG A 154 -18.84 12.07 -12.42
C ARG A 154 -18.45 11.06 -13.49
N SER A 155 -17.37 10.32 -13.24
CA SER A 155 -16.90 9.24 -14.09
C SER A 155 -16.84 7.94 -13.32
N SER A 156 -17.40 6.87 -13.89
CA SER A 156 -17.47 5.57 -13.23
C SER A 156 -16.91 4.46 -14.11
N LEU A 157 -15.97 3.70 -13.57
CA LEU A 157 -15.46 2.48 -14.21
C LEU A 157 -16.06 1.28 -13.48
N VAL A 158 -16.89 0.52 -14.18
CA VAL A 158 -17.67 -0.59 -13.61
C VAL A 158 -17.26 -1.91 -14.27
N VAL A 159 -16.54 -2.75 -13.54
CA VAL A 159 -16.27 -4.15 -13.96
C VAL A 159 -17.45 -5.02 -13.55
N GLY A 160 -18.57 -4.80 -14.24
CA GLY A 160 -19.87 -5.39 -13.96
C GLY A 160 -20.83 -5.13 -15.11
N ASN A 161 -22.11 -5.45 -14.86
CA ASN A 161 -23.19 -5.21 -15.82
C ASN A 161 -24.13 -4.12 -15.32
N PRO A 162 -24.65 -3.24 -16.19
CA PRO A 162 -25.80 -2.42 -15.84
C PRO A 162 -27.04 -3.33 -15.68
N LEU A 163 -27.94 -2.93 -14.79
CA LEU A 163 -29.20 -3.63 -14.53
C LEU A 163 -30.34 -2.80 -15.11
N PHE A 164 -31.07 -3.36 -16.07
CA PHE A 164 -32.26 -2.73 -16.63
C PHE A 164 -33.51 -3.50 -16.26
N GLU A 165 -34.58 -2.77 -15.93
CA GLU A 165 -35.90 -3.32 -15.70
C GLU A 165 -36.93 -2.41 -16.37
N ASN A 166 -37.77 -2.97 -17.24
CA ASN A 166 -38.76 -2.23 -18.05
C ASN A 166 -38.15 -1.05 -18.84
N GLY A 167 -36.91 -1.20 -19.34
CA GLY A 167 -36.20 -0.17 -20.11
C GLY A 167 -35.58 0.95 -19.27
N GLN A 168 -35.66 0.87 -17.95
CA GLN A 168 -35.09 1.84 -17.01
C GLN A 168 -33.83 1.29 -16.36
N LEU A 169 -32.81 2.13 -16.18
CA LEU A 169 -31.63 1.73 -15.44
C LEU A 169 -32.00 1.58 -13.95
N LYS A 170 -31.68 0.46 -13.33
CA LYS A 170 -31.89 0.23 -11.88
C LYS A 170 -30.58 0.32 -11.10
N GLY A 171 -29.46 0.07 -11.76
CA GLY A 171 -28.12 0.22 -11.20
C GLY A 171 -27.15 -0.75 -11.84
N TYR A 172 -26.29 -1.38 -11.04
CA TYR A 172 -25.18 -2.20 -11.53
C TYR A 172 -24.99 -3.47 -10.71
N SER A 173 -24.35 -4.48 -11.30
CA SER A 173 -24.05 -5.74 -10.63
C SER A 173 -22.61 -6.20 -10.89
N THR A 174 -21.90 -6.52 -9.81
CA THR A 174 -20.63 -7.26 -9.81
C THR A 174 -20.79 -8.68 -9.25
N LEU A 175 -22.04 -9.16 -9.07
CA LEU A 175 -22.32 -10.50 -8.57
C LEU A 175 -21.70 -11.59 -9.46
N ASN A 176 -21.24 -12.68 -8.84
CA ASN A 176 -20.61 -13.82 -9.52
C ASN A 176 -19.45 -13.46 -10.48
N ASN A 177 -18.83 -12.30 -10.28
CA ASN A 177 -17.70 -11.83 -11.07
C ASN A 177 -16.43 -11.79 -10.20
N THR A 178 -15.28 -12.06 -10.82
CA THR A 178 -13.94 -12.04 -10.20
C THR A 178 -12.92 -11.28 -11.04
N ASN A 179 -13.37 -10.59 -12.09
CA ASN A 179 -12.54 -9.83 -13.00
C ASN A 179 -12.00 -8.55 -12.33
N LEU A 180 -10.98 -7.97 -12.98
CA LEU A 180 -10.14 -6.93 -12.39
C LEU A 180 -10.42 -5.57 -13.02
N LEU A 181 -10.46 -4.54 -12.18
CA LEU A 181 -10.18 -3.17 -12.59
C LEU A 181 -8.71 -2.87 -12.28
N SER A 182 -7.91 -2.71 -13.33
CA SER A 182 -6.47 -2.45 -13.23
C SER A 182 -6.18 -0.99 -13.52
N LEU A 183 -5.44 -0.31 -12.63
CA LEU A 183 -4.92 1.03 -12.88
C LEU A 183 -3.38 0.95 -12.94
N GLY A 184 -2.83 1.15 -14.13
CA GLY A 184 -1.41 1.08 -14.41
C GLY A 184 -0.62 2.24 -13.80
N LYS A 185 0.70 2.18 -14.00
CA LYS A 185 1.67 3.12 -13.44
C LYS A 185 1.47 4.58 -13.87
N ASN A 186 0.90 4.80 -15.06
CA ASN A 186 0.64 6.14 -15.58
C ASN A 186 -0.62 6.76 -14.96
N GLY A 187 -1.40 5.98 -14.20
CA GLY A 187 -2.47 6.49 -13.36
C GLY A 187 -3.76 6.84 -14.09
N LEU A 188 -4.58 7.65 -13.42
CA LEU A 188 -5.89 8.14 -13.86
C LEU A 188 -6.09 9.58 -13.37
N ASN A 189 -6.54 10.48 -14.24
CA ASN A 189 -6.86 11.87 -13.88
C ASN A 189 -8.28 12.29 -14.29
N THR A 190 -8.96 13.01 -13.40
CA THR A 190 -10.17 13.77 -13.71
C THR A 190 -10.32 14.94 -12.72
N THR A 191 -11.06 15.98 -13.11
CA THR A 191 -11.47 17.06 -12.19
C THR A 191 -12.82 16.78 -11.53
N GLY A 192 -13.58 15.80 -12.02
CA GLY A 192 -14.89 15.41 -11.48
C GLY A 192 -14.79 14.36 -10.38
N LEU A 193 -15.95 13.81 -10.00
CA LEU A 193 -16.06 12.67 -9.09
C LEU A 193 -15.64 11.38 -9.80
N LEU A 194 -15.04 10.43 -9.07
CA LEU A 194 -14.59 9.16 -9.62
C LEU A 194 -15.12 7.98 -8.81
N ASP A 195 -15.80 7.07 -9.49
CA ASP A 195 -16.28 5.80 -8.95
C ASP A 195 -15.53 4.63 -9.60
N LEU A 196 -14.91 3.79 -8.78
CA LEU A 196 -14.18 2.58 -9.21
C LEU A 196 -14.91 1.37 -8.64
N ILE A 197 -15.70 0.69 -9.48
CA ILE A 197 -16.60 -0.39 -9.08
C ILE A 197 -16.14 -1.69 -9.72
N ALA A 198 -15.69 -2.66 -8.93
CA ALA A 198 -15.20 -3.93 -9.47
C ALA A 198 -15.19 -5.04 -8.43
N PRO A 199 -15.20 -6.32 -8.80
CA PRO A 199 -14.96 -7.41 -7.85
C PRO A 199 -13.68 -7.21 -7.04
N ARG A 200 -12.61 -6.76 -7.72
CA ARG A 200 -11.31 -6.42 -7.12
C ARG A 200 -10.62 -5.34 -7.94
N ILE A 201 -9.76 -4.55 -7.28
CA ILE A 201 -8.99 -3.46 -7.89
C ILE A 201 -7.49 -3.70 -7.66
N ASP A 202 -6.69 -3.44 -8.69
CA ASP A 202 -5.22 -3.40 -8.60
C ASP A 202 -4.75 -2.08 -9.20
N SER A 203 -4.43 -1.11 -8.34
CA SER A 203 -3.92 0.19 -8.74
C SER A 203 -2.43 0.28 -8.43
N ARG A 204 -1.65 0.80 -9.38
CA ARG A 204 -0.19 0.98 -9.31
C ARG A 204 0.29 2.39 -9.65
N GLY A 205 -0.64 3.33 -9.87
CA GLY A 205 -0.36 4.66 -10.38
C GLY A 205 -0.91 5.78 -9.49
N LYS A 206 -0.80 7.01 -9.99
CA LYS A 206 -1.44 8.17 -9.36
C LYS A 206 -2.92 8.26 -9.79
N ILE A 207 -3.83 8.37 -8.84
CA ILE A 207 -5.25 8.67 -9.08
C ILE A 207 -5.54 10.08 -8.60
N THR A 208 -6.07 10.92 -9.47
CA THR A 208 -6.49 12.30 -9.14
C THR A 208 -7.94 12.50 -9.54
N ALA A 209 -8.78 12.90 -8.58
CA ALA A 209 -10.20 13.20 -8.77
C ALA A 209 -10.69 14.15 -7.67
N ALA A 210 -11.82 14.82 -7.85
CA ALA A 210 -12.44 15.64 -6.79
C ALA A 210 -12.80 14.78 -5.57
N GLU A 211 -13.39 13.61 -5.81
CA GLU A 211 -13.60 12.55 -4.81
C GLU A 211 -13.32 11.19 -5.46
N ILE A 212 -12.76 10.26 -4.69
CA ILE A 212 -12.50 8.88 -5.12
C ILE A 212 -13.35 7.94 -4.27
N SER A 213 -14.23 7.19 -4.90
CA SER A 213 -15.02 6.13 -4.30
C SER A 213 -14.68 4.79 -4.94
N ALA A 214 -14.03 3.90 -4.19
CA ALA A 214 -13.70 2.55 -4.65
C ALA A 214 -14.57 1.52 -3.92
N PHE A 215 -15.38 0.78 -4.66
CA PHE A 215 -16.27 -0.23 -4.12
C PHE A 215 -15.94 -1.59 -4.71
N THR A 216 -15.62 -2.53 -3.83
CA THR A 216 -15.11 -3.87 -4.20
C THR A 216 -15.89 -5.01 -3.57
N GLY A 217 -15.76 -6.19 -4.16
CA GLY A 217 -16.56 -7.38 -3.84
C GLY A 217 -17.69 -7.63 -4.84
N GLN A 218 -18.47 -8.68 -4.55
CA GLN A 218 -19.62 -9.09 -5.36
C GLN A 218 -20.88 -8.42 -4.81
N ASN A 219 -21.38 -7.40 -5.50
CA ASN A 219 -22.42 -6.51 -5.01
C ASN A 219 -23.48 -6.23 -6.08
N THR A 220 -24.66 -5.82 -5.63
CA THR A 220 -25.61 -5.06 -6.45
C THR A 220 -25.65 -3.62 -5.98
N PHE A 221 -25.74 -2.70 -6.92
CA PHE A 221 -25.70 -1.27 -6.69
C PHE A 221 -26.96 -0.58 -7.23
N SER A 222 -27.35 0.53 -6.61
CA SER A 222 -28.29 1.49 -7.20
C SER A 222 -27.64 2.23 -8.39
N GLN A 223 -28.41 3.06 -9.10
CA GLN A 223 -27.86 3.98 -10.11
C GLN A 223 -26.80 4.94 -9.54
N HIS A 224 -26.87 5.25 -8.23
CA HIS A 224 -25.96 6.16 -7.53
C HIS A 224 -24.83 5.44 -6.79
N PHE A 225 -24.65 4.14 -7.04
CA PHE A 225 -23.65 3.28 -6.40
C PHE A 225 -23.87 3.02 -4.90
N ASP A 226 -25.10 3.15 -4.41
CA ASP A 226 -25.45 2.62 -3.09
C ASP A 226 -25.38 1.09 -3.13
N ILE A 227 -24.67 0.47 -2.19
CA ILE A 227 -24.64 -0.99 -2.08
C ILE A 227 -26.00 -1.48 -1.57
N LEU A 228 -26.73 -2.19 -2.42
CA LEU A 228 -28.06 -2.75 -2.10
C LEU A 228 -27.96 -4.17 -1.52
N SER A 229 -27.00 -4.95 -2.00
CA SER A 229 -26.71 -6.30 -1.51
C SER A 229 -25.27 -6.68 -1.78
N SER A 230 -24.76 -7.63 -0.98
CA SER A 230 -23.40 -8.16 -1.09
C SER A 230 -23.44 -9.67 -0.98
N GLN A 231 -22.60 -10.35 -1.75
CA GLN A 231 -22.44 -11.80 -1.76
C GLN A 231 -21.05 -12.17 -1.25
N LYS A 232 -21.00 -13.19 -0.39
CA LYS A 232 -19.73 -13.82 -0.01
C LYS A 232 -19.13 -14.55 -1.21
N PRO A 233 -17.92 -14.20 -1.68
CA PRO A 233 -17.31 -14.88 -2.81
C PRO A 233 -16.79 -16.27 -2.40
N VAL A 234 -16.62 -17.15 -3.40
CA VAL A 234 -16.06 -18.50 -3.21
C VAL A 234 -14.57 -18.46 -2.82
N SER A 235 -13.86 -17.39 -3.18
CA SER A 235 -12.46 -17.16 -2.86
C SER A 235 -12.22 -15.68 -2.60
N ALA A 236 -11.13 -15.35 -1.89
CA ALA A 236 -10.80 -13.97 -1.54
C ALA A 236 -10.68 -13.06 -2.76
N LEU A 237 -11.27 -11.87 -2.66
CA LEU A 237 -11.22 -10.78 -3.64
C LEU A 237 -10.45 -9.60 -3.06
N ASP A 238 -9.15 -9.83 -2.82
CA ASP A 238 -8.24 -8.80 -2.31
C ASP A 238 -8.09 -7.66 -3.32
N SER A 239 -8.08 -6.44 -2.80
CA SER A 239 -7.80 -5.24 -3.56
C SER A 239 -6.51 -4.58 -3.11
N TYR A 240 -5.79 -4.04 -4.08
CA TYR A 240 -4.43 -3.54 -3.95
C TYR A 240 -4.37 -2.11 -4.47
N PHE A 241 -3.94 -1.19 -3.60
CA PHE A 241 -3.73 0.20 -3.97
C PHE A 241 -2.28 0.57 -3.69
N PHE A 242 -1.44 0.35 -4.71
CA PHE A 242 -0.06 0.76 -4.77
C PHE A 242 0.04 2.07 -5.56
N GLY A 243 0.76 3.07 -5.06
CA GLY A 243 0.99 4.32 -5.80
C GLY A 243 0.54 5.55 -5.02
N SER A 244 -0.31 6.38 -5.61
CA SER A 244 -0.79 7.56 -4.89
C SER A 244 -2.22 7.95 -5.22
N MET A 245 -2.91 8.54 -4.25
CA MET A 245 -4.23 9.13 -4.43
C MET A 245 -4.18 10.59 -3.97
N GLN A 246 -4.71 11.49 -4.79
CA GLN A 246 -4.86 12.91 -4.46
C GLN A 246 -6.30 13.33 -4.73
N SER A 247 -7.04 13.65 -3.66
CA SER A 247 -8.47 13.93 -3.76
C SER A 247 -9.00 14.77 -2.60
N GLY A 248 -10.18 15.36 -2.76
CA GLY A 248 -10.88 16.00 -1.65
C GLY A 248 -11.39 15.00 -0.62
N ARG A 249 -11.86 13.84 -1.07
CA ARG A 249 -12.31 12.70 -0.23
C ARG A 249 -11.91 11.38 -0.87
N ILE A 250 -11.52 10.41 -0.06
CA ILE A 250 -11.19 9.05 -0.49
C ILE A 250 -12.01 8.07 0.34
N ARG A 251 -12.78 7.20 -0.33
CA ARG A 251 -13.60 6.18 0.31
C ARG A 251 -13.38 4.84 -0.37
N ILE A 252 -12.94 3.84 0.39
CA ILE A 252 -12.69 2.48 -0.09
C ILE A 252 -13.54 1.51 0.71
N ILE A 253 -14.37 0.73 0.04
CA ILE A 253 -15.22 -0.29 0.67
C ILE A 253 -14.98 -1.63 -0.01
N ASN A 254 -14.59 -2.65 0.75
CA ASN A 254 -14.57 -4.04 0.31
C ASN A 254 -15.62 -4.83 1.11
N THR A 255 -16.62 -5.37 0.42
CA THR A 255 -17.71 -6.16 1.02
C THR A 255 -17.45 -7.66 1.03
N ALA A 256 -16.38 -8.12 0.37
CA ALA A 256 -16.05 -9.53 0.28
C ALA A 256 -15.46 -10.04 1.61
N GLU A 257 -16.24 -10.81 2.36
CA GLU A 257 -15.75 -11.51 3.56
C GLU A 257 -14.51 -12.37 3.24
N GLY A 258 -13.55 -12.42 4.16
CA GLY A 258 -12.30 -13.14 3.98
C GLY A 258 -11.31 -12.46 3.02
N SER A 259 -11.60 -11.24 2.56
CA SER A 259 -10.76 -10.48 1.64
C SER A 259 -10.17 -9.25 2.31
N GLY A 260 -9.13 -8.68 1.71
CA GLY A 260 -8.41 -7.54 2.24
C GLY A 260 -8.36 -6.32 1.32
N VAL A 261 -8.03 -5.19 1.91
CA VAL A 261 -7.54 -4.00 1.22
C VAL A 261 -6.10 -3.76 1.65
N LYS A 262 -5.17 -3.79 0.68
CA LYS A 262 -3.76 -3.50 0.90
C LYS A 262 -3.41 -2.12 0.37
N LEU A 263 -2.82 -1.28 1.23
CA LEU A 263 -2.53 0.13 0.97
C LEU A 263 -1.03 0.38 0.99
N ALA A 264 -0.50 0.94 -0.08
CA ALA A 264 0.92 1.22 -0.20
C ALA A 264 1.19 2.46 -1.04
N GLY A 265 2.14 3.29 -0.59
CA GLY A 265 2.44 4.59 -1.19
C GLY A 265 1.71 5.74 -0.49
N LYS A 266 1.30 6.78 -1.23
CA LYS A 266 0.90 8.07 -0.64
C LYS A 266 -0.56 8.45 -0.96
N PHE A 267 -1.38 8.57 0.08
CA PHE A 267 -2.79 8.91 -0.02
C PHE A 267 -3.00 10.26 0.64
N THR A 268 -3.51 11.24 -0.11
CA THR A 268 -3.78 12.59 0.39
C THR A 268 -5.22 12.95 0.09
N ALA A 269 -6.02 13.02 1.16
CA ALA A 269 -7.37 13.56 1.18
C ALA A 269 -7.36 14.97 1.80
N ASP A 270 -8.08 15.92 1.21
CA ASP A 270 -8.24 17.25 1.84
C ASP A 270 -9.20 17.21 3.03
N ASN A 271 -10.13 16.24 3.04
CA ASN A 271 -11.07 15.99 4.11
C ASN A 271 -10.96 14.55 4.60
N ASP A 272 -11.84 13.65 4.18
CA ASP A 272 -11.94 12.31 4.77
C ASP A 272 -11.20 11.26 3.94
N LEU A 273 -10.44 10.41 4.61
CA LEU A 273 -9.89 9.16 4.10
C LEU A 273 -10.53 8.01 4.89
N SER A 274 -11.44 7.27 4.26
CA SER A 274 -12.15 6.16 4.89
C SER A 274 -11.91 4.85 4.15
N VAL A 275 -11.56 3.80 4.89
CA VAL A 275 -11.42 2.44 4.36
C VAL A 275 -12.21 1.49 5.25
N LYS A 276 -13.10 0.71 4.63
CA LYS A 276 -13.86 -0.36 5.29
C LYS A 276 -13.64 -1.67 4.54
N ALA A 277 -13.21 -2.70 5.24
CA ALA A 277 -12.99 -4.02 4.65
C ALA A 277 -13.15 -5.12 5.70
N ASP A 278 -13.02 -6.38 5.29
CA ASP A 278 -12.83 -7.47 6.26
C ASP A 278 -11.41 -7.40 6.85
N ASN A 279 -10.38 -7.28 6.01
CA ASN A 279 -9.00 -7.05 6.45
C ASN A 279 -8.43 -5.75 5.84
N ILE A 280 -7.68 -4.98 6.62
CA ILE A 280 -6.96 -3.79 6.16
C ILE A 280 -5.49 -3.97 6.51
N GLN A 281 -4.60 -3.75 5.54
CA GLN A 281 -3.17 -3.76 5.78
C GLN A 281 -2.49 -2.61 5.05
N THR A 282 -1.69 -1.82 5.75
CA THR A 282 -0.71 -0.93 5.09
C THR A 282 0.60 -1.67 4.85
N ASP A 283 1.24 -1.45 3.71
CA ASP A 283 2.49 -2.14 3.36
C ASP A 283 3.56 -1.18 2.80
N SER A 284 4.58 -0.95 3.63
CA SER A 284 5.79 -0.21 3.27
C SER A 284 6.59 -0.92 2.17
N GLN A 285 7.26 -0.16 1.31
CA GLN A 285 8.11 -0.72 0.26
C GLN A 285 9.56 -0.82 0.72
N VAL A 286 10.16 -2.02 0.63
CA VAL A 286 11.57 -2.26 0.97
C VAL A 286 12.39 -2.38 -0.31
N ARG A 287 13.45 -1.58 -0.41
CA ARG A 287 14.44 -1.60 -1.49
C ARG A 287 15.72 -2.26 -0.99
N TYR A 288 16.23 -3.19 -1.77
CA TYR A 288 17.42 -3.99 -1.46
C TYR A 288 18.56 -3.57 -2.38
N ASP A 289 19.71 -3.27 -1.79
CA ASP A 289 20.96 -3.05 -2.50
C ASP A 289 21.98 -4.08 -2.09
N SER A 290 22.85 -4.43 -3.02
CA SER A 290 24.05 -5.21 -2.74
C SER A 290 25.20 -4.74 -3.62
N TYR A 291 26.41 -4.86 -3.10
CA TYR A 291 27.61 -4.66 -3.89
C TYR A 291 28.65 -5.72 -3.54
N ASP A 292 29.56 -5.94 -4.49
CA ASP A 292 30.71 -6.82 -4.37
C ASP A 292 31.85 -6.15 -5.15
N LYS A 293 32.95 -5.84 -4.46
CA LYS A 293 34.08 -5.09 -5.00
C LYS A 293 35.37 -5.82 -4.69
N ASP A 294 36.03 -6.27 -5.75
CA ASP A 294 37.39 -6.79 -5.69
C ASP A 294 38.41 -5.64 -5.61
N GLY A 295 39.43 -5.82 -4.79
CA GLY A 295 40.57 -4.92 -4.70
C GLY A 295 41.40 -4.92 -6.00
N SER A 296 41.89 -3.74 -6.39
CA SER A 296 42.76 -3.58 -7.57
C SER A 296 44.10 -4.31 -7.45
N GLU A 297 44.52 -4.63 -6.23
CA GLU A 297 45.74 -5.38 -5.92
C GLU A 297 45.56 -6.90 -6.00
N ASN A 298 44.33 -7.39 -6.26
CA ASN A 298 44.04 -8.82 -6.25
C ASN A 298 44.87 -9.57 -7.29
N TYR A 299 45.66 -10.55 -6.84
CA TYR A 299 46.44 -11.40 -7.72
C TYR A 299 46.74 -12.73 -7.02
N GLN A 300 47.08 -13.75 -7.81
CA GLN A 300 47.52 -15.03 -7.26
C GLN A 300 48.54 -15.69 -8.18
N ASN A 301 49.66 -16.15 -7.60
CA ASN A 301 50.68 -16.95 -8.27
C ASN A 301 51.32 -17.97 -7.30
N TYR A 302 52.36 -18.69 -7.75
CA TYR A 302 53.00 -19.74 -6.96
C TYR A 302 53.86 -19.22 -5.78
N ARG A 303 54.20 -17.93 -5.75
CA ARG A 303 55.02 -17.27 -4.72
C ARG A 303 54.19 -16.44 -3.74
N GLY A 304 52.96 -16.10 -4.08
CA GLY A 304 52.09 -15.30 -3.23
C GLY A 304 50.72 -15.03 -3.83
N GLY A 305 49.85 -14.42 -3.03
CA GLY A 305 48.54 -13.94 -3.45
C GLY A 305 47.97 -12.88 -2.52
N ILE A 306 47.17 -12.00 -3.10
CA ILE A 306 46.38 -10.98 -2.43
C ILE A 306 44.92 -11.20 -2.83
N THR A 307 44.06 -11.35 -1.83
CA THR A 307 42.60 -11.39 -1.99
C THR A 307 42.01 -10.36 -1.04
N VAL A 308 41.72 -9.19 -1.60
CA VAL A 308 41.00 -8.11 -0.94
C VAL A 308 39.62 -8.01 -1.59
N ASN A 309 38.57 -8.14 -0.79
CA ASN A 309 37.19 -8.01 -1.26
C ASN A 309 36.38 -7.24 -0.23
N ASN A 310 35.55 -6.32 -0.69
CA ASN A 310 34.52 -5.70 0.15
C ASN A 310 33.16 -5.98 -0.49
N SER A 311 32.29 -6.61 0.27
CA SER A 311 30.92 -6.89 -0.13
C SER A 311 29.94 -6.39 0.93
N GLY A 312 28.74 -6.03 0.50
CA GLY A 312 27.72 -5.58 1.42
C GLY A 312 26.32 -5.68 0.85
N SER A 313 25.34 -5.69 1.74
CA SER A 313 23.93 -5.60 1.42
C SER A 313 23.24 -4.63 2.36
N SER A 314 22.26 -3.89 1.85
CA SER A 314 21.49 -2.91 2.63
C SER A 314 20.02 -2.94 2.25
N GLN A 315 19.18 -2.67 3.22
CA GLN A 315 17.74 -2.52 3.05
C GLN A 315 17.34 -1.09 3.43
N THR A 316 16.59 -0.44 2.55
CA THR A 316 15.98 0.87 2.81
C THR A 316 14.47 0.75 2.67
N LEU A 317 13.70 1.54 3.42
CA LEU A 317 12.25 1.44 3.45
C LEU A 317 11.60 2.79 3.13
N THR A 318 10.59 2.74 2.27
CA THR A 318 9.65 3.83 2.04
C THR A 318 8.33 3.49 2.71
N LYS A 319 7.93 4.30 3.69
CA LYS A 319 6.68 4.12 4.42
C LYS A 319 5.47 4.42 3.53
N THR A 320 4.34 3.79 3.86
CA THR A 320 3.04 4.23 3.35
C THR A 320 2.63 5.48 4.10
N GLU A 321 2.18 6.50 3.37
CA GLU A 321 1.72 7.79 3.92
C GLU A 321 0.21 7.94 3.71
N LEU A 322 -0.55 8.04 4.79
CA LEU A 322 -1.98 8.32 4.77
C LEU A 322 -2.23 9.69 5.39
N LYS A 323 -2.75 10.64 4.60
CA LYS A 323 -3.03 12.01 5.04
C LYS A 323 -4.48 12.37 4.76
N GLY A 324 -5.16 12.93 5.76
CA GLY A 324 -6.54 13.40 5.70
C GLY A 324 -6.84 14.32 6.87
N LYS A 325 -7.93 15.10 6.87
CA LYS A 325 -8.45 15.69 8.11
C LYS A 325 -8.96 14.59 9.03
N ASN A 326 -9.81 13.69 8.53
CA ASN A 326 -10.24 12.53 9.29
C ASN A 326 -9.78 11.26 8.58
N ILE A 327 -9.09 10.39 9.32
CA ILE A 327 -8.67 9.08 8.83
C ILE A 327 -9.46 8.02 9.60
N THR A 328 -10.22 7.18 8.89
CA THR A 328 -11.02 6.12 9.49
C THR A 328 -10.76 4.80 8.78
N LEU A 329 -10.10 3.87 9.46
CA LEU A 329 -9.81 2.53 8.95
C LEU A 329 -10.57 1.51 9.80
N VAL A 330 -11.58 0.86 9.23
CA VAL A 330 -12.46 -0.08 9.93
C VAL A 330 -12.40 -1.45 9.27
N ALA A 331 -11.69 -2.38 9.90
CA ALA A 331 -11.67 -3.78 9.52
C ALA A 331 -12.69 -4.58 10.35
N SER A 332 -13.36 -5.54 9.72
CA SER A 332 -14.27 -6.46 10.42
C SER A 332 -13.51 -7.62 11.09
N SER A 333 -12.32 -7.91 10.59
CA SER A 333 -11.37 -8.92 11.08
C SER A 333 -10.07 -8.22 11.50
N HIS A 334 -9.02 -8.19 10.67
CA HIS A 334 -7.71 -7.65 11.10
C HIS A 334 -7.42 -6.27 10.50
N ASN A 335 -7.05 -5.30 11.34
CA ASN A 335 -6.52 -4.01 10.91
C ASN A 335 -5.04 -3.92 11.28
N GLN A 336 -4.16 -3.93 10.29
CA GLN A 336 -2.71 -3.90 10.49
C GLN A 336 -2.06 -2.66 9.85
N ILE A 337 -1.40 -1.87 10.68
CA ILE A 337 -0.63 -0.69 10.26
C ILE A 337 0.85 -0.98 10.38
N LYS A 338 1.50 -1.32 9.26
CA LYS A 338 2.89 -1.77 9.22
C LYS A 338 3.81 -0.72 8.64
N ALA A 339 4.79 -0.26 9.42
CA ALA A 339 5.79 0.74 9.05
C ALA A 339 5.21 1.89 8.19
N SER A 340 4.16 2.54 8.70
CA SER A 340 3.39 3.55 7.97
C SER A 340 3.23 4.84 8.76
N ASP A 341 3.04 5.95 8.06
CA ASP A 341 2.79 7.28 8.64
C ASP A 341 1.34 7.70 8.38
N LEU A 342 0.58 7.93 9.44
CA LEU A 342 -0.80 8.42 9.38
C LEU A 342 -0.84 9.82 9.98
N MET A 343 -1.35 10.79 9.22
CA MET A 343 -1.40 12.20 9.60
C MET A 343 -2.80 12.78 9.40
N GLY A 344 -3.44 13.20 10.48
CA GLY A 344 -4.74 13.87 10.39
C GLY A 344 -5.12 14.69 11.61
N ASP A 345 -6.31 15.28 11.56
CA ASP A 345 -6.90 15.97 12.71
C ASP A 345 -7.45 14.91 13.67
N ASP A 346 -8.31 14.02 13.20
CA ASP A 346 -8.82 12.88 13.98
C ASP A 346 -8.54 11.55 13.27
N ILE A 347 -8.04 10.57 14.03
CA ILE A 347 -7.67 9.25 13.51
C ILE A 347 -8.40 8.16 14.28
N THR A 348 -9.16 7.33 13.56
CA THR A 348 -9.88 6.17 14.12
C THR A 348 -9.44 4.89 13.43
N LEU A 349 -8.89 3.96 14.21
CA LEU A 349 -8.48 2.64 13.75
C LEU A 349 -9.28 1.57 14.50
N GLN A 350 -9.97 0.72 13.75
CA GLN A 350 -10.80 -0.35 14.31
C GLN A 350 -10.54 -1.69 13.60
N GLY A 351 -10.50 -2.76 14.37
CA GLY A 351 -10.47 -4.15 13.91
C GLY A 351 -11.22 -5.09 14.88
N ALA A 352 -11.45 -6.34 14.52
CA ALA A 352 -11.62 -7.40 15.52
C ALA A 352 -10.33 -7.51 16.35
N ASP A 353 -9.20 -7.52 15.66
CA ASP A 353 -7.84 -7.36 16.19
C ASP A 353 -7.18 -6.15 15.50
N LEU A 354 -6.41 -5.38 16.27
CA LEU A 354 -5.69 -4.20 15.78
C LEU A 354 -4.20 -4.35 16.07
N THR A 355 -3.38 -4.25 15.03
CA THR A 355 -1.92 -4.32 15.16
C THR A 355 -1.27 -3.11 14.51
N ILE A 356 -0.38 -2.45 15.25
CA ILE A 356 0.45 -1.36 14.75
C ILE A 356 1.89 -1.79 14.98
N ASP A 357 2.54 -2.25 13.92
CA ASP A 357 3.87 -2.85 13.99
C ASP A 357 4.88 -2.15 13.08
N GLY A 358 6.14 -2.44 13.33
CA GLY A 358 7.25 -2.00 12.51
C GLY A 358 7.65 -2.98 11.41
N LYS A 359 8.72 -2.60 10.70
CA LYS A 359 9.45 -3.46 9.78
C LYS A 359 10.92 -3.49 10.18
N GLN A 360 11.47 -4.70 10.28
CA GLN A 360 12.90 -4.90 10.51
C GLN A 360 13.68 -4.71 9.21
N LEU A 361 14.76 -3.93 9.26
CA LEU A 361 15.73 -3.77 8.18
C LEU A 361 17.09 -4.35 8.60
N GLN A 362 17.80 -4.93 7.63
CA GLN A 362 19.10 -5.54 7.83
C GLN A 362 20.13 -4.95 6.86
N GLN A 363 21.31 -4.63 7.40
CA GLN A 363 22.49 -4.26 6.64
C GLN A 363 23.65 -5.18 7.03
N LYS A 364 24.39 -5.65 6.04
CA LYS A 364 25.59 -6.47 6.21
C LYS A 364 26.75 -5.91 5.42
N GLU A 365 27.94 -5.97 5.97
CA GLU A 365 29.20 -5.62 5.33
C GLU A 365 30.24 -6.67 5.67
N THR A 366 31.06 -7.04 4.69
CA THR A 366 32.13 -8.02 4.83
C THR A 366 33.38 -7.50 4.12
N ASP A 367 34.44 -7.28 4.88
CA ASP A 367 35.77 -6.96 4.37
C ASP A 367 36.68 -8.17 4.53
N ILE A 368 37.28 -8.60 3.43
CA ILE A 368 38.30 -9.65 3.41
C ILE A 368 39.61 -9.00 3.00
N ASP A 369 40.68 -9.23 3.77
CA ASP A 369 42.06 -8.94 3.41
C ASP A 369 42.93 -10.16 3.71
N ASN A 370 43.12 -11.00 2.69
CA ASN A 370 43.94 -12.20 2.77
C ASN A 370 45.18 -12.03 1.92
N ARG A 371 46.35 -12.06 2.56
CA ARG A 371 47.63 -11.91 1.89
C ARG A 371 48.60 -12.99 2.32
N TRP A 372 49.31 -13.57 1.36
CA TRP A 372 50.38 -14.51 1.64
C TRP A 372 51.51 -14.38 0.63
N PHE A 373 52.75 -14.54 1.10
CA PHE A 373 53.97 -14.51 0.31
C PHE A 373 54.98 -15.49 0.91
N TYR A 374 55.34 -16.53 0.17
CA TYR A 374 56.18 -17.62 0.68
C TYR A 374 55.70 -18.15 2.05
N SER A 375 56.47 -17.91 3.12
CA SER A 375 56.15 -18.35 4.48
C SER A 375 55.40 -17.30 5.32
N TRP A 376 55.22 -16.07 4.81
CA TRP A 376 54.48 -14.99 5.46
C TRP A 376 53.00 -15.06 5.09
N LYS A 377 52.12 -14.82 6.08
CA LYS A 377 50.67 -14.83 5.90
C LYS A 377 49.99 -13.82 6.82
N TYR A 378 48.97 -13.17 6.31
CA TYR A 378 48.06 -12.29 7.05
C TYR A 378 46.67 -12.37 6.42
N ASP A 379 45.79 -13.12 7.06
CA ASP A 379 44.38 -13.27 6.65
C ASP A 379 43.49 -12.59 7.68
N VAL A 380 42.58 -11.74 7.21
CA VAL A 380 41.60 -11.04 8.05
C VAL A 380 40.26 -11.03 7.35
N THR A 381 39.21 -11.33 8.10
CA THR A 381 37.82 -11.14 7.70
C THR A 381 37.12 -10.32 8.78
N LYS A 382 36.54 -9.19 8.37
CA LYS A 382 35.72 -8.32 9.21
C LYS A 382 34.28 -8.40 8.72
N GLU A 383 33.36 -8.60 9.64
CA GLU A 383 31.93 -8.61 9.34
C GLU A 383 31.23 -7.60 10.24
N LYS A 384 30.29 -6.87 9.66
CA LYS A 384 29.38 -5.98 10.39
C LYS A 384 27.95 -6.30 9.98
N GLU A 385 27.08 -6.47 10.96
CA GLU A 385 25.64 -6.64 10.78
C GLU A 385 24.90 -5.60 11.63
N GLN A 386 23.93 -4.92 11.02
CA GLN A 386 23.03 -4.00 11.69
C GLN A 386 21.57 -4.40 11.43
N ILE A 387 20.78 -4.47 12.50
CA ILE A 387 19.33 -4.73 12.50
C ILE A 387 18.66 -3.49 13.07
N GLN A 388 17.80 -2.86 12.27
CA GLN A 388 17.04 -1.65 12.64
C GLN A 388 15.54 -1.93 12.61
N GLN A 389 14.77 -1.22 13.44
CA GLN A 389 13.32 -1.38 13.53
C GLN A 389 12.62 -0.08 13.11
N ILE A 390 11.89 -0.12 12.00
CA ILE A 390 11.13 1.02 11.49
C ILE A 390 9.66 0.89 11.90
N GLY A 391 9.28 1.56 12.98
CA GLY A 391 7.91 1.58 13.50
C GLY A 391 6.94 2.45 12.68
N SER A 392 5.65 2.19 12.87
CA SER A 392 4.57 3.06 12.40
C SER A 392 4.44 4.33 13.24
N GLN A 393 4.10 5.44 12.60
CA GLN A 393 3.85 6.73 13.24
C GLN A 393 2.42 7.20 12.98
N ILE A 394 1.74 7.64 14.03
CA ILE A 394 0.38 8.17 13.96
C ILE A 394 0.40 9.55 14.62
N ASP A 395 0.09 10.58 13.85
CA ASP A 395 0.02 11.96 14.31
C ASP A 395 -1.39 12.50 14.09
N ALA A 396 -2.17 12.54 15.18
CA ALA A 396 -3.49 13.16 15.23
C ALA A 396 -3.39 14.55 15.87
N LYS A 397 -3.84 15.61 15.21
CA LYS A 397 -3.85 16.97 15.80
C LYS A 397 -4.85 17.08 16.95
N ASN A 398 -5.95 16.35 16.87
CA ASN A 398 -6.99 16.27 17.88
C ASN A 398 -6.91 14.90 18.56
N ASN A 399 -7.76 13.94 18.18
CA ASN A 399 -7.89 12.68 18.89
C ASN A 399 -7.43 11.49 18.05
N ALA A 400 -6.85 10.50 18.72
CA ALA A 400 -6.60 9.18 18.15
C ALA A 400 -7.38 8.12 18.94
N THR A 401 -8.18 7.32 18.24
CA THR A 401 -8.94 6.21 18.82
C THR A 401 -8.53 4.90 18.17
N LEU A 402 -8.09 3.95 18.97
CA LEU A 402 -7.64 2.63 18.55
C LEU A 402 -8.51 1.59 19.24
N THR A 403 -9.20 0.75 18.48
CA THR A 403 -10.18 -0.19 19.03
C THR A 403 -10.05 -1.60 18.43
N ALA A 404 -9.84 -2.58 19.30
CA ALA A 404 -10.04 -3.99 18.99
C ALA A 404 -11.39 -4.45 19.56
N THR A 405 -12.33 -4.76 18.67
CA THR A 405 -13.73 -5.05 19.01
C THR A 405 -13.94 -6.46 19.53
N LYS A 406 -13.02 -7.40 19.28
CA LYS A 406 -13.13 -8.80 19.72
C LYS A 406 -11.88 -9.32 20.41
N GLY A 407 -10.70 -8.93 19.93
CA GLY A 407 -9.41 -9.38 20.42
C GLY A 407 -8.52 -8.24 20.88
N ASP A 408 -7.27 -8.27 20.44
CA ASP A 408 -6.18 -7.53 21.08
C ASP A 408 -5.84 -6.24 20.33
N VAL A 409 -5.31 -5.25 21.07
CA VAL A 409 -4.54 -4.15 20.48
C VAL A 409 -3.06 -4.41 20.73
N THR A 410 -2.28 -4.57 19.67
CA THR A 410 -0.82 -4.77 19.74
C THR A 410 -0.07 -3.61 19.10
N LEU A 411 0.86 -3.02 19.85
CA LEU A 411 1.68 -1.87 19.45
C LEU A 411 3.17 -2.24 19.57
N ASP A 412 3.84 -2.42 18.44
CA ASP A 412 5.25 -2.84 18.39
C ASP A 412 6.12 -1.74 17.78
N ALA A 413 6.95 -1.11 18.62
CA ALA A 413 7.73 0.09 18.29
C ALA A 413 6.89 1.22 17.63
N ALA A 414 5.61 1.33 18.00
CA ALA A 414 4.69 2.32 17.45
C ALA A 414 4.91 3.69 18.10
N LYS A 415 4.82 4.77 17.30
CA LYS A 415 4.81 6.14 17.82
C LYS A 415 3.45 6.79 17.56
N ILE A 416 2.72 7.13 18.61
CA ILE A 416 1.37 7.68 18.52
C ILE A 416 1.32 8.99 19.28
N ASN A 417 0.99 10.08 18.59
CA ASN A 417 0.82 11.41 19.14
C ASN A 417 -0.62 11.88 18.87
N ALA A 418 -1.36 12.19 19.91
CA ALA A 418 -2.66 12.85 19.85
C ALA A 418 -2.58 14.22 20.52
N GLY A 419 -2.95 15.30 19.83
CA GLY A 419 -2.89 16.65 20.40
C GLY A 419 -3.92 16.90 21.51
N ASN A 420 -5.02 16.12 21.55
CA ASN A 420 -5.98 16.06 22.65
C ASN A 420 -5.91 14.67 23.30
N ASN A 421 -6.83 13.77 22.97
CA ASN A 421 -6.98 12.50 23.67
C ASN A 421 -6.49 11.32 22.83
N LEU A 422 -5.81 10.37 23.48
CA LEU A 422 -5.50 9.06 22.92
C LEU A 422 -6.29 8.00 23.68
N ALA A 423 -7.21 7.32 23.00
CA ALA A 423 -8.00 6.23 23.57
C ALA A 423 -7.64 4.90 22.89
N ILE A 424 -7.28 3.90 23.69
CA ILE A 424 -6.96 2.55 23.24
C ILE A 424 -7.86 1.58 23.99
N ASN A 425 -8.74 0.91 23.24
CA ASN A 425 -9.74 -0.01 23.78
C ASN A 425 -9.54 -1.41 23.19
N ALA A 426 -9.41 -2.43 24.04
CA ALA A 426 -9.32 -3.82 23.62
C ALA A 426 -10.38 -4.69 24.33
N ASN A 427 -11.08 -5.52 23.55
CA ASN A 427 -12.00 -6.51 24.10
C ASN A 427 -11.29 -7.73 24.71
N LYS A 428 -9.97 -7.83 24.51
CA LYS A 428 -9.08 -8.73 25.25
C LYS A 428 -7.91 -7.91 25.80
N ASP A 429 -6.71 -8.07 25.25
CA ASP A 429 -5.47 -7.54 25.83
C ASP A 429 -4.97 -6.30 25.08
N ILE A 430 -4.23 -5.45 25.79
CA ILE A 430 -3.41 -4.40 25.18
C ILE A 430 -1.94 -4.76 25.39
N HIS A 431 -1.20 -4.90 24.29
CA HIS A 431 0.24 -5.14 24.27
C HIS A 431 0.97 -3.91 23.71
N ILE A 432 1.88 -3.35 24.50
CA ILE A 432 2.70 -2.20 24.12
C ILE A 432 4.17 -2.60 24.26
N ASN A 433 4.80 -2.96 23.15
CA ASN A 433 6.13 -3.56 23.14
C ASN A 433 7.15 -2.62 22.47
N GLY A 434 8.36 -2.60 23.02
CA GLY A 434 9.53 -2.14 22.30
C GLY A 434 10.12 -3.26 21.43
N LEU A 435 10.82 -2.88 20.36
CA LEU A 435 11.54 -3.81 19.50
C LEU A 435 13.05 -3.63 19.69
N VAL A 436 13.79 -4.73 19.61
CA VAL A 436 15.26 -4.71 19.76
C VAL A 436 15.92 -4.43 18.42
N GLU A 437 16.83 -3.46 18.44
CA GLU A 437 17.80 -3.19 17.38
C GLU A 437 19.14 -3.76 17.80
N LYS A 438 19.93 -4.20 16.83
CA LYS A 438 21.18 -4.92 17.08
C LYS A 438 22.27 -4.43 16.13
N GLU A 439 23.47 -4.23 16.67
CA GLU A 439 24.69 -4.09 15.88
C GLU A 439 25.68 -5.15 16.32
N SER A 440 26.25 -5.87 15.36
CA SER A 440 27.25 -6.90 15.57
C SER A 440 28.45 -6.64 14.68
N ARG A 441 29.64 -6.74 15.26
CA ARG A 441 30.91 -6.63 14.57
C ARG A 441 31.78 -7.83 14.96
N SER A 442 32.37 -8.49 13.98
CA SER A 442 33.37 -9.52 14.22
C SER A 442 34.59 -9.33 13.35
N GLU A 443 35.74 -9.65 13.90
CA GLU A 443 37.01 -9.71 13.19
C GLU A 443 37.68 -11.04 13.51
N ASN A 444 37.90 -11.85 12.48
CA ASN A 444 38.61 -13.11 12.58
C ASN A 444 39.85 -13.03 11.72
N GLY A 445 40.99 -13.47 12.25
CA GLY A 445 42.21 -13.45 11.48
C GLY A 445 43.23 -14.50 11.90
N ASN A 446 44.20 -14.70 11.00
CA ASN A 446 45.30 -15.62 11.18
C ASN A 446 46.56 -15.02 10.56
N LYS A 447 47.63 -14.95 11.36
CA LYS A 447 48.94 -14.44 10.93
C LYS A 447 50.01 -15.51 11.07
N ARG A 448 51.00 -15.48 10.17
CA ARG A 448 52.20 -16.34 10.22
C ARG A 448 53.41 -15.53 9.82
N ASN A 449 54.48 -15.62 10.62
CA ASN A 449 55.74 -14.89 10.42
C ASN A 449 55.52 -13.37 10.20
N HIS A 450 54.48 -12.80 10.81
CA HIS A 450 54.07 -11.42 10.58
C HIS A 450 54.89 -10.46 11.47
N THR A 451 55.12 -9.22 10.99
CA THR A 451 56.00 -8.21 11.61
C THR A 451 57.47 -8.64 11.76
N SER A 452 58.33 -7.72 12.21
CA SER A 452 59.76 -8.01 12.50
C SER A 452 59.97 -9.02 13.64
N ARG A 453 58.93 -9.31 14.42
CA ARG A 453 58.96 -10.26 15.55
C ARG A 453 58.51 -11.68 15.17
N LEU A 454 58.18 -11.92 13.90
CA LEU A 454 57.75 -13.23 13.37
C LEU A 454 56.51 -13.82 14.07
N GLU A 455 55.56 -12.96 14.39
CA GLU A 455 54.35 -13.35 15.11
C GLU A 455 53.50 -14.32 14.29
N SER A 456 53.04 -15.39 14.96
CA SER A 456 52.16 -16.40 14.38
C SER A 456 51.03 -16.73 15.35
N GLY A 457 49.82 -16.90 14.84
CA GLY A 457 48.64 -17.22 15.64
C GLY A 457 47.34 -16.72 15.02
N SER A 458 46.22 -17.17 15.58
CA SER A 458 44.87 -16.75 15.19
C SER A 458 44.25 -15.85 16.26
N TRP A 459 43.34 -14.98 15.84
CA TRP A 459 42.51 -14.19 16.74
C TRP A 459 41.06 -14.14 16.27
N SER A 460 40.16 -13.90 17.22
CA SER A 460 38.74 -13.69 16.99
C SER A 460 38.24 -12.68 18.00
N ASN A 461 37.69 -11.57 17.50
CA ASN A 461 37.09 -10.51 18.29
C ASN A 461 35.64 -10.36 17.85
N SER A 462 34.70 -10.36 18.80
CA SER A 462 33.29 -10.10 18.52
C SER A 462 32.72 -9.08 19.51
N HIS A 463 31.88 -8.20 18.99
CA HIS A 463 31.19 -7.18 19.75
C HIS A 463 29.74 -7.08 19.30
N GLN A 464 28.81 -7.12 20.26
CA GLN A 464 27.39 -6.95 20.01
C GLN A 464 26.83 -5.90 20.97
N THR A 465 26.09 -4.95 20.41
CA THR A 465 25.28 -3.98 21.16
C THR A 465 23.84 -4.10 20.75
N GLU A 466 22.95 -4.07 21.72
CA GLU A 466 21.52 -4.00 21.51
C GLU A 466 20.98 -2.66 22.01
N THR A 467 20.01 -2.11 21.29
CA THR A 467 19.27 -0.92 21.68
C THR A 467 17.78 -1.20 21.59
N LEU A 468 16.99 -0.50 22.39
CA LEU A 468 15.55 -0.67 22.43
C LEU A 468 14.87 0.46 21.65
N LYS A 469 14.10 0.09 20.63
CA LYS A 469 13.14 0.97 19.97
C LYS A 469 11.81 0.89 20.71
N ALA A 470 11.60 1.80 21.65
CA ALA A 470 10.39 1.85 22.46
C ALA A 470 9.14 2.18 21.64
N SER A 471 7.99 1.66 22.06
CA SER A 471 6.69 2.23 21.68
C SER A 471 6.44 3.52 22.48
N GLU A 472 6.01 4.59 21.81
CA GLU A 472 5.84 5.92 22.41
C GLU A 472 4.40 6.40 22.21
N LEU A 473 3.65 6.56 23.30
CA LEU A 473 2.26 7.03 23.32
C LEU A 473 2.19 8.39 24.00
N THR A 474 1.73 9.40 23.29
CA THR A 474 1.64 10.79 23.77
C THR A 474 0.25 11.34 23.55
N ALA A 475 -0.35 11.86 24.62
CA ALA A 475 -1.60 12.62 24.58
C ALA A 475 -1.38 14.06 25.08
N GLY A 476 -1.89 15.04 24.35
CA GLY A 476 -1.86 16.45 24.76
C GLY A 476 -2.83 16.78 25.89
N LYS A 477 -3.80 15.89 26.15
CA LYS A 477 -4.70 15.89 27.31
C LYS A 477 -4.66 14.50 27.97
N ASP A 478 -5.65 13.65 27.70
CA ASP A 478 -5.83 12.37 28.38
C ASP A 478 -5.35 11.17 27.54
N LEU A 479 -4.65 10.24 28.19
CA LEU A 479 -4.31 8.92 27.67
C LEU A 479 -5.16 7.87 28.37
N GLY A 480 -6.07 7.22 27.63
CA GLY A 480 -6.90 6.12 28.12
C GLY A 480 -6.47 4.77 27.53
N LEU A 481 -6.20 3.80 28.40
CA LEU A 481 -5.98 2.40 28.06
C LEU A 481 -7.07 1.57 28.76
N ASP A 482 -7.94 0.93 28.00
CA ASP A 482 -9.03 0.10 28.52
C ASP A 482 -9.01 -1.30 27.89
N ALA A 483 -8.64 -2.30 28.69
CA ALA A 483 -8.61 -3.70 28.29
C ALA A 483 -9.62 -4.52 29.10
N GLN A 484 -10.40 -5.34 28.41
CA GLN A 484 -11.26 -6.32 29.10
C GLN A 484 -10.48 -7.55 29.60
N GLY A 485 -9.22 -7.70 29.21
CA GLY A 485 -8.25 -8.66 29.74
C GLY A 485 -7.12 -7.94 30.49
N SER A 486 -5.89 -8.15 30.04
CA SER A 486 -4.66 -7.61 30.62
C SER A 486 -4.05 -6.48 29.79
N ILE A 487 -3.35 -5.57 30.46
CA ILE A 487 -2.49 -4.55 29.82
C ILE A 487 -1.04 -4.91 30.11
N THR A 488 -0.24 -5.07 29.07
CA THR A 488 1.20 -5.31 29.17
C THR A 488 1.96 -4.24 28.41
N ALA A 489 2.83 -3.51 29.11
CA ALA A 489 3.74 -2.55 28.51
C ALA A 489 5.18 -2.96 28.82
N GLN A 490 5.93 -3.37 27.78
CA GLN A 490 7.32 -3.79 27.86
C GLN A 490 8.14 -2.88 26.96
N GLY A 491 8.97 -2.00 27.52
CA GLY A 491 9.73 -1.07 26.69
C GLY A 491 8.87 0.02 26.03
N ALA A 492 7.91 0.57 26.78
CA ALA A 492 7.02 1.63 26.34
C ALA A 492 7.31 2.96 27.06
N LYS A 493 7.03 4.08 26.39
CA LYS A 493 6.96 5.42 26.97
C LYS A 493 5.54 5.92 26.85
N LEU A 494 4.92 6.25 27.98
CA LEU A 494 3.55 6.75 28.05
C LEU A 494 3.57 8.17 28.62
N HIS A 495 2.98 9.13 27.91
CA HIS A 495 2.90 10.53 28.33
C HIS A 495 1.50 11.09 28.10
N ALA A 496 1.00 11.81 29.09
CA ALA A 496 -0.21 12.63 29.01
C ALA A 496 0.03 13.94 29.75
N ASN A 497 -0.50 15.05 29.25
CA ASN A 497 -0.39 16.33 29.97
C ASN A 497 -1.41 16.46 31.11
N GLU A 498 -2.55 15.77 30.99
CA GLU A 498 -3.60 15.76 32.01
C GLU A 498 -3.63 14.41 32.73
N ASN A 499 -4.45 13.46 32.28
CA ASN A 499 -4.63 12.18 32.98
C ASN A 499 -4.12 10.99 32.17
N VAL A 500 -3.62 9.98 32.88
CA VAL A 500 -3.42 8.63 32.35
C VAL A 500 -4.41 7.69 33.05
N LEU A 501 -5.39 7.18 32.30
CA LEU A 501 -6.39 6.22 32.78
C LEU A 501 -6.00 4.83 32.27
N VAL A 502 -5.81 3.89 33.18
CA VAL A 502 -5.46 2.50 32.84
C VAL A 502 -6.46 1.58 33.52
N ASN A 503 -7.29 0.92 32.72
CA ASN A 503 -8.28 -0.05 33.16
C ASN A 503 -7.98 -1.41 32.53
N ALA A 504 -7.82 -2.43 33.37
CA ALA A 504 -7.67 -3.81 32.94
C ALA A 504 -8.48 -4.68 33.91
N LYS A 505 -9.27 -5.62 33.40
CA LYS A 505 -10.02 -6.54 34.28
C LYS A 505 -9.11 -7.54 34.96
N ASP A 506 -8.08 -8.02 34.25
CA ASP A 506 -7.21 -9.08 34.74
C ASP A 506 -5.93 -8.53 35.38
N ASN A 507 -4.95 -8.10 34.59
CA ASN A 507 -3.64 -7.66 35.10
C ASN A 507 -3.14 -6.38 34.40
N ILE A 508 -2.34 -5.59 35.12
CA ILE A 508 -1.54 -4.49 34.56
C ILE A 508 -0.07 -4.80 34.81
N ASN A 509 0.69 -5.03 33.75
CA ASN A 509 2.11 -5.38 33.79
C ASN A 509 2.94 -4.30 33.07
N LEU A 510 3.73 -3.55 33.84
CA LEU A 510 4.60 -2.48 33.34
C LEU A 510 6.06 -2.85 33.61
N ASN A 511 6.77 -3.30 32.56
CA ASN A 511 8.11 -3.84 32.67
C ASN A 511 9.12 -3.09 31.80
N VAL A 512 10.39 -3.13 32.23
CA VAL A 512 11.52 -2.61 31.46
C VAL A 512 12.10 -3.73 30.60
N GLN A 513 12.25 -3.48 29.30
CA GLN A 513 12.95 -4.40 28.39
C GLN A 513 14.45 -4.04 28.38
N LYS A 514 15.30 -4.91 28.95
CA LYS A 514 16.75 -4.69 29.04
C LYS A 514 17.46 -5.23 27.78
N PRO A 515 18.10 -4.38 26.94
CA PRO A 515 18.95 -4.86 25.86
C PRO A 515 20.26 -5.47 26.40
N ILE A 516 20.81 -6.46 25.71
CA ILE A 516 22.03 -7.17 26.13
C ILE A 516 23.27 -6.51 25.51
N MET A 517 24.35 -6.34 26.29
CA MET A 517 25.69 -6.09 25.78
C MET A 517 26.57 -7.32 25.97
N ILE A 518 27.04 -7.92 24.87
CA ILE A 518 28.01 -9.03 24.91
C ILE A 518 29.33 -8.55 24.33
N LYS A 519 30.39 -8.62 25.14
CA LYS A 519 31.77 -8.36 24.73
C LYS A 519 32.62 -9.58 25.06
N GLN A 520 33.13 -10.28 24.05
CA GLN A 520 34.12 -11.34 24.25
C GLN A 520 35.53 -10.76 24.10
N SER A 521 36.03 -10.11 25.16
CA SER A 521 37.46 -9.76 25.39
C SER A 521 37.65 -9.29 26.84
N PRO A 522 38.77 -9.60 27.51
CA PRO A 522 38.94 -9.32 28.94
C PRO A 522 39.27 -7.83 29.14
N ILE A 523 38.41 -7.04 29.79
CA ILE A 523 38.73 -5.81 30.55
C ILE A 523 37.43 -5.29 31.21
N ILE A 524 37.59 -4.85 32.46
CA ILE A 524 36.63 -4.49 33.53
C ILE A 524 35.60 -3.41 33.12
N MET A 525 34.36 -3.55 33.62
CA MET A 525 33.22 -2.64 33.42
C MET A 525 32.88 -1.87 34.72
N LEU A 526 32.60 -0.57 34.61
CA LEU A 526 31.94 0.26 35.63
C LEU A 526 30.47 0.46 35.19
N CYS A 527 29.50 0.09 36.02
CA CYS A 527 28.07 0.32 35.79
C CYS A 527 27.66 1.73 36.27
N GLY A 528 26.88 2.44 35.45
CA GLY A 528 26.18 3.68 35.83
C GLY A 528 24.67 3.42 36.00
N GLU A 529 24.11 3.97 37.07
CA GLU A 529 22.68 3.91 37.42
C GLU A 529 21.81 4.77 36.48
N VAL A 530 20.55 4.37 36.28
CA VAL A 530 19.51 5.12 35.55
C VAL A 530 18.52 5.71 36.53
N LEU A 531 18.33 7.03 36.45
CA LEU A 531 17.37 7.84 37.20
C LEU A 531 15.97 7.72 36.58
N VAL A 532 14.97 7.35 37.39
CA VAL A 532 13.55 7.38 37.00
C VAL A 532 12.88 8.58 37.71
N VAL A 533 12.50 9.62 36.95
CA VAL A 533 11.69 10.73 37.47
C VAL A 533 10.23 10.50 37.06
N VAL A 534 9.38 10.18 38.03
CA VAL A 534 7.94 9.98 37.84
C VAL A 534 7.21 11.03 38.66
N ARG A 535 6.54 11.99 38.01
CA ARG A 535 5.42 12.74 38.60
C ARG A 535 4.15 12.28 37.87
N ILE A 536 3.47 11.26 38.39
CA ILE A 536 2.21 10.79 37.82
C ILE A 536 1.16 10.70 38.94
N LYS A 537 -0.04 11.22 38.65
CA LYS A 537 -1.25 10.93 39.42
C LYS A 537 -1.95 9.76 38.74
N ILE A 538 -1.51 8.53 39.02
CA ILE A 538 -2.12 7.31 38.46
C ILE A 538 -3.42 7.05 39.23
N ILE A 539 -4.56 7.09 38.56
CA ILE A 539 -5.84 6.63 39.13
C ILE A 539 -6.07 5.21 38.61
N ILE A 540 -5.69 4.22 39.42
CA ILE A 540 -5.98 2.81 39.16
C ILE A 540 -7.33 2.49 39.77
N ILE A 541 -8.28 2.01 38.97
CA ILE A 541 -9.58 1.54 39.47
C ILE A 541 -9.53 0.00 39.40
N ASN A 542 -9.62 -0.66 40.56
CA ASN A 542 -9.85 -2.10 40.76
C ASN A 542 -8.71 -3.14 40.63
N ASN A 543 -7.39 -2.85 40.63
CA ASN A 543 -6.38 -3.94 40.60
C ASN A 543 -5.06 -3.74 41.37
N LYS A 544 -4.37 -4.87 41.67
CA LYS A 544 -3.04 -4.96 42.31
C LYS A 544 -1.94 -4.55 41.31
N LEU A 545 -1.21 -3.48 41.61
CA LEU A 545 0.02 -3.12 40.87
C LEU A 545 1.15 -4.08 41.25
N VAL A 546 1.70 -4.81 40.28
CA VAL A 546 2.92 -5.61 40.45
C VAL A 546 4.05 -4.90 39.71
N MET A 547 4.84 -4.09 40.42
CA MET A 547 6.11 -3.57 39.89
C MET A 547 7.22 -4.57 40.23
N GLN A 548 7.78 -5.24 39.22
CA GLN A 548 8.99 -6.05 39.41
C GLN A 548 10.23 -5.21 39.09
N HIS A 549 10.99 -4.86 40.11
CA HIS A 549 12.36 -4.38 39.94
C HIS A 549 13.28 -5.59 39.79
N ASN A 550 13.94 -5.70 38.64
CA ASN A 550 15.12 -6.54 38.42
C ASN A 550 16.26 -5.66 37.94
#